data_AF-A0A1C6EI46-F1
#
_entry.id   AF-A0A1C6EI46-F1
#
_cell.length_a   1.000
_cell.length_b   1.000
_cell.length_c   1.000
_cell.angle_alpha   90.00
_cell.angle_beta   90.00
_cell.angle_gamma   90.00
#
_symmetry.space_group_name_H-M   'P 1'
#
loop_
_entity.id
_entity.type
_entity.pdbx_description
1 polymer ?
#
loop_
_entity_poly.entity_id
_entity_poly.type
_entity_poly.pdbx_seq_one_letter_code
_entity_poly.pdbx_strand_id
1 'polypeptide(L)'
;MTKSARIQEKIIEILADGNYHTVQEIKSFLRKAGISDYSEGQFSGSLNTLLRNQSIQKMDRGIYKIKQNWGGKDFMKTCFVVSPIGETDSEIRSNADKLFKYIISPVCESCGFEPVRVDQINDSDSITQTIIDKLLSSELVIADISGHNPNVFFEMGYRKCTDKPIIHLKKKGETIPFDVNTVRTFEYDLTDLDNVEETKKRLEQTIGTFSFENKTNALGQDEENNKQLFFQSILTMLYQIQDSITELKEQINKKDTETIQAIMQTSLNNAQKEESTDVVMMKTLLPELIKNPKLFQNLMQFAEMTNKPKKQ
;
A
#
# COMPACT_ATOMS: atom_id res chain seq x y z
N MET A 1 -16.25 15.77 -30.43
CA MET A 1 -16.70 14.36 -30.29
C MET A 1 -17.38 13.92 -31.59
N THR A 2 -17.16 12.69 -32.06
CA THR A 2 -17.74 12.18 -33.33
C THR A 2 -19.20 11.74 -33.16
N LYS A 3 -19.96 11.58 -34.27
CA LYS A 3 -21.34 11.01 -34.22
C LYS A 3 -21.35 9.64 -33.53
N SER A 4 -20.43 8.74 -33.91
CA SER A 4 -20.35 7.38 -33.33
C SER A 4 -20.03 7.40 -31.83
N ALA A 5 -19.13 8.27 -31.37
CA ALA A 5 -18.82 8.40 -29.95
C ALA A 5 -20.04 8.89 -29.13
N ARG A 6 -20.80 9.87 -29.64
CA ARG A 6 -22.07 10.30 -29.02
C ARG A 6 -23.14 9.21 -28.99
N ILE A 7 -23.17 8.33 -30.00
CA ILE A 7 -24.05 7.16 -29.99
C ILE A 7 -23.60 6.16 -28.92
N GLN A 8 -22.29 5.87 -28.83
CA GLN A 8 -21.73 4.96 -27.82
C GLN A 8 -22.00 5.45 -26.39
N GLU A 9 -21.71 6.72 -26.10
CA GLU A 9 -22.02 7.42 -24.84
C GLU A 9 -23.48 7.18 -24.41
N LYS A 10 -24.45 7.49 -25.29
CA LYS A 10 -25.88 7.35 -24.99
C LYS A 10 -26.39 5.91 -25.00
N ILE A 11 -25.69 4.96 -25.61
CA ILE A 11 -25.96 3.51 -25.44
C ILE A 11 -25.52 3.06 -24.05
N ILE A 12 -24.38 3.52 -23.54
CA ILE A 12 -23.95 3.18 -22.18
C ILE A 12 -24.89 3.83 -21.15
N GLU A 13 -25.30 5.08 -21.34
CA GLU A 13 -26.20 5.80 -20.41
C GLU A 13 -27.55 5.07 -20.17
N ILE A 14 -28.19 4.52 -21.21
CA ILE A 14 -29.42 3.73 -21.02
C ILE A 14 -29.14 2.38 -20.34
N LEU A 15 -28.05 1.70 -20.71
CA LEU A 15 -27.70 0.38 -20.17
C LEU A 15 -27.15 0.44 -18.73
N ALA A 16 -26.75 1.62 -18.25
CA ALA A 16 -26.16 1.83 -16.93
C ALA A 16 -27.16 1.67 -15.77
N ASP A 17 -28.45 1.48 -16.03
CA ASP A 17 -29.41 1.02 -15.02
C ASP A 17 -29.23 -0.46 -14.61
N GLY A 18 -28.32 -1.17 -15.29
CA GLY A 18 -28.01 -2.58 -15.03
C GLY A 18 -29.05 -3.57 -15.56
N ASN A 19 -30.08 -3.11 -16.28
CA ASN A 19 -31.15 -3.95 -16.81
C ASN A 19 -30.82 -4.51 -18.20
N TYR A 20 -31.78 -5.24 -18.76
CA TYR A 20 -31.76 -5.74 -20.13
C TYR A 20 -32.57 -4.80 -21.02
N HIS A 21 -31.97 -4.27 -22.09
CA HIS A 21 -32.65 -3.39 -23.05
C HIS A 21 -32.59 -3.96 -24.45
N THR A 22 -33.70 -3.84 -25.17
CA THR A 22 -33.77 -4.18 -26.59
C THR A 22 -33.18 -3.07 -27.47
N VAL A 23 -32.80 -3.42 -28.70
CA VAL A 23 -32.45 -2.43 -29.75
C VAL A 23 -33.50 -1.32 -29.90
N GLN A 24 -34.80 -1.61 -29.71
CA GLN A 24 -35.86 -0.62 -29.89
C GLN A 24 -35.91 0.39 -28.73
N GLU A 25 -35.68 -0.04 -27.49
CA GLU A 25 -35.60 0.85 -26.33
C GLU A 25 -34.36 1.75 -26.42
N ILE A 26 -33.21 1.19 -26.78
CA ILE A 26 -31.97 1.93 -27.02
C ILE A 26 -32.16 2.99 -28.13
N LYS A 27 -32.77 2.64 -29.27
CA LYS A 27 -33.08 3.59 -30.35
C LYS A 27 -34.10 4.66 -29.93
N SER A 28 -35.10 4.29 -29.13
CA SER A 28 -36.09 5.21 -28.57
C SER A 28 -35.44 6.23 -27.64
N PHE A 29 -34.51 5.79 -26.78
CA PHE A 29 -33.73 6.65 -25.90
C PHE A 29 -32.82 7.61 -26.69
N LEU A 30 -32.05 7.10 -27.66
CA LEU A 30 -31.24 7.95 -28.56
C LEU A 30 -32.09 9.06 -29.21
N ARG A 31 -33.29 8.72 -29.71
CA ARG A 31 -34.21 9.68 -30.32
C ARG A 31 -34.71 10.74 -29.32
N LYS A 32 -34.99 10.36 -28.07
CA LYS A 32 -35.35 11.29 -26.98
C LYS A 32 -34.17 12.19 -26.58
N ALA A 33 -32.95 11.67 -26.60
CA ALA A 33 -31.70 12.40 -26.33
C ALA A 33 -31.21 13.28 -27.50
N GLY A 34 -32.06 13.55 -28.51
CA GLY A 34 -31.72 14.39 -29.66
C GLY A 34 -30.75 13.75 -30.66
N ILE A 35 -30.49 12.44 -30.55
CA ILE A 35 -29.65 11.67 -31.47
C ILE A 35 -30.59 10.85 -32.37
N SER A 36 -30.98 11.42 -33.50
CA SER A 36 -31.88 10.81 -34.50
C SER A 36 -31.29 10.75 -35.92
N ASP A 37 -30.28 11.57 -36.21
CA ASP A 37 -29.58 11.65 -37.50
C ASP A 37 -28.36 10.71 -37.52
N TYR A 38 -28.63 9.41 -37.65
CA TYR A 38 -27.63 8.36 -37.85
C TYR A 38 -28.16 7.24 -38.75
N SER A 39 -27.25 6.51 -39.41
CA SER A 39 -27.62 5.32 -40.20
C SER A 39 -27.62 4.04 -39.36
N GLU A 40 -28.36 3.03 -39.79
CA GLU A 40 -28.35 1.68 -39.19
C GLU A 40 -26.93 1.08 -39.12
N GLY A 41 -26.07 1.41 -40.07
CA GLY A 41 -24.65 1.03 -40.06
C GLY A 41 -23.85 1.74 -38.96
N GLN A 42 -24.11 3.03 -38.70
CA GLN A 42 -23.47 3.77 -37.60
C GLN A 42 -23.94 3.26 -36.22
N PHE A 43 -25.22 2.93 -36.07
CA PHE A 43 -25.76 2.32 -34.86
C PHE A 43 -25.16 0.93 -34.62
N SER A 44 -25.21 0.06 -35.63
CA SER A 44 -24.68 -1.31 -35.54
C SER A 44 -23.17 -1.33 -35.32
N GLY A 45 -22.42 -0.43 -35.98
CA GLY A 45 -20.99 -0.24 -35.73
C GLY A 45 -20.70 0.24 -34.30
N SER A 46 -21.55 1.11 -33.74
CA SER A 46 -21.41 1.58 -32.36
C SER A 46 -21.64 0.45 -31.34
N LEU A 47 -22.68 -0.37 -31.52
CA LEU A 47 -22.91 -1.58 -30.71
C LEU A 47 -21.75 -2.58 -30.86
N ASN A 48 -21.25 -2.81 -32.07
CA ASN A 48 -20.14 -3.74 -32.31
C ASN A 48 -18.84 -3.28 -31.64
N THR A 49 -18.56 -1.98 -31.60
CA THR A 49 -17.43 -1.45 -30.82
C THR A 49 -17.62 -1.69 -29.32
N LEU A 50 -18.82 -1.45 -28.79
CA LEU A 50 -19.15 -1.65 -27.36
C LEU A 50 -19.15 -3.14 -26.94
N LEU A 51 -19.39 -4.06 -27.88
CA LEU A 51 -19.21 -5.50 -27.68
C LEU A 51 -17.72 -5.88 -27.70
N ARG A 52 -16.94 -5.31 -28.64
CA ARG A 52 -15.53 -5.63 -28.84
C ARG A 52 -14.64 -5.15 -27.69
N ASN A 53 -14.87 -3.94 -27.18
CA ASN A 53 -14.17 -3.42 -26.00
C ASN A 53 -14.77 -3.94 -24.67
N GLN A 54 -15.78 -4.81 -24.74
CA GLN A 54 -16.45 -5.44 -23.60
C GLN A 54 -17.21 -4.50 -22.65
N SER A 55 -17.56 -3.27 -23.06
CA SER A 55 -18.45 -2.39 -22.26
C SER A 55 -19.90 -2.90 -22.20
N ILE A 56 -20.36 -3.67 -23.19
CA ILE A 56 -21.70 -4.29 -23.18
C ILE A 56 -21.61 -5.78 -23.48
N GLN A 57 -22.56 -6.55 -22.96
CA GLN A 57 -22.77 -7.95 -23.32
C GLN A 57 -24.11 -8.13 -24.03
N LYS A 58 -24.11 -9.02 -25.02
CA LYS A 58 -25.31 -9.44 -25.74
C LYS A 58 -25.91 -10.66 -25.04
N MET A 59 -27.12 -10.52 -24.53
CA MET A 59 -27.82 -11.58 -23.81
C MET A 59 -28.66 -12.46 -24.74
N ASP A 60 -29.27 -11.85 -25.77
CA ASP A 60 -30.07 -12.55 -26.77
C ASP A 60 -30.12 -11.74 -28.10
N ARG A 61 -30.93 -12.14 -29.06
CA ARG A 61 -31.12 -11.55 -30.40
C ARG A 61 -31.65 -10.12 -30.33
N GLY A 62 -30.72 -9.17 -30.13
CA GLY A 62 -31.03 -7.75 -30.03
C GLY A 62 -31.35 -7.29 -28.59
N ILE A 63 -30.99 -8.09 -27.59
CA ILE A 63 -31.08 -7.74 -26.16
C ILE A 63 -29.65 -7.58 -25.63
N TYR A 64 -29.40 -6.43 -25.00
CA TYR A 64 -28.11 -6.02 -24.47
C TYR A 64 -28.23 -5.63 -23.00
N LYS A 65 -27.15 -5.79 -22.26
CA LYS A 65 -26.97 -5.29 -20.89
C LYS A 65 -25.56 -4.71 -20.79
N ILE A 66 -25.36 -3.67 -19.97
CA ILE A 66 -24.01 -3.22 -19.63
C ILE A 66 -23.24 -4.41 -19.03
N LYS A 67 -22.09 -4.74 -19.61
CA LYS A 67 -21.15 -5.61 -18.91
C LYS A 67 -20.47 -4.66 -17.93
N GLN A 68 -20.55 -4.93 -16.63
CA GLN A 68 -19.96 -4.05 -15.62
C GLN A 68 -18.44 -3.97 -15.83
N ASN A 69 -18.01 -2.93 -16.55
CA ASN A 69 -17.28 -1.78 -16.04
C ASN A 69 -17.43 -0.64 -17.08
N TRP A 70 -16.96 0.57 -16.74
CA TRP A 70 -17.06 1.80 -17.55
C TRP A 70 -18.48 2.40 -17.66
N GLY A 71 -18.73 3.33 -16.68
CA GLY A 71 -20.41 5.51 -15.96
C GLY A 71 -21.88 5.88 -16.36
N GLY A 72 -22.85 5.24 -15.72
CA GLY A 72 -24.05 5.88 -15.19
C GLY A 72 -24.25 5.41 -13.75
N LYS A 73 -24.38 6.38 -12.84
CA LYS A 73 -24.75 6.30 -11.41
C LYS A 73 -23.99 5.38 -10.44
N ASP A 74 -23.59 4.17 -10.82
CA ASP A 74 -22.67 3.32 -10.05
C ASP A 74 -21.62 2.70 -11.00
N PHE A 75 -20.82 3.54 -11.68
CA PHE A 75 -19.55 3.07 -12.24
C PHE A 75 -18.61 2.74 -11.08
N MET A 76 -18.05 1.53 -11.11
CA MET A 76 -16.74 1.29 -10.52
C MET A 76 -15.73 2.24 -11.19
N LYS A 77 -15.07 3.09 -10.40
CA LYS A 77 -14.03 4.01 -10.88
C LYS A 77 -12.76 3.23 -11.22
N THR A 78 -11.92 3.68 -12.15
CA THR A 78 -10.67 2.95 -12.43
C THR A 78 -9.62 3.26 -11.37
N CYS A 79 -9.11 2.23 -10.69
CA CYS A 79 -7.86 2.29 -9.96
C CYS A 79 -6.78 1.58 -10.77
N PHE A 80 -5.91 2.35 -11.43
CA PHE A 80 -4.77 1.75 -12.14
C PHE A 80 -3.66 1.38 -11.14
N VAL A 81 -3.18 0.14 -11.22
CA VAL A 81 -2.18 -0.41 -10.32
C VAL A 81 -0.84 -0.46 -11.03
N VAL A 82 0.09 0.34 -10.54
CA VAL A 82 1.50 0.35 -10.96
C VAL A 82 2.26 -0.58 -10.02
N SER A 83 2.96 -1.58 -10.56
CA SER A 83 3.68 -2.57 -9.75
C SER A 83 4.88 -3.17 -10.51
N PRO A 84 5.94 -3.64 -9.83
CA PRO A 84 7.10 -4.22 -10.47
C PRO A 84 6.77 -5.42 -11.37
N ILE A 85 6.99 -5.27 -12.69
CA ILE A 85 6.81 -6.35 -13.67
C ILE A 85 8.03 -7.27 -13.62
N GLY A 86 8.05 -8.19 -12.65
CA GLY A 86 9.07 -9.24 -12.53
C GLY A 86 8.89 -10.36 -13.57
N GLU A 87 9.98 -11.09 -13.83
CA GLU A 87 9.96 -12.34 -14.61
C GLU A 87 9.06 -13.40 -13.94
N THR A 88 8.61 -14.38 -14.72
CA THR A 88 7.87 -15.55 -14.22
C THR A 88 8.63 -16.23 -13.07
N ASP A 89 7.90 -16.67 -12.05
CA ASP A 89 8.42 -17.33 -10.84
C ASP A 89 9.42 -16.53 -9.97
N SER A 90 9.72 -15.27 -10.31
CA SER A 90 10.55 -14.39 -9.46
C SER A 90 9.85 -13.97 -8.15
N GLU A 91 10.62 -13.68 -7.09
CA GLU A 91 10.05 -13.14 -5.84
C GLU A 91 9.30 -11.82 -6.11
N ILE A 92 9.85 -10.96 -6.97
CA ILE A 92 9.25 -9.68 -7.39
C ILE A 92 7.85 -9.91 -7.94
N ARG A 93 7.70 -10.84 -8.88
CA ARG A 93 6.41 -11.26 -9.45
C ARG A 93 5.48 -11.82 -8.38
N SER A 94 5.96 -12.77 -7.58
CA SER A 94 5.19 -13.41 -6.51
C SER A 94 4.67 -12.41 -5.48
N ASN A 95 5.48 -11.40 -5.14
CA ASN A 95 5.12 -10.31 -4.24
C ASN A 95 4.03 -9.41 -4.86
N ALA A 96 4.25 -8.90 -6.07
CA ALA A 96 3.29 -8.03 -6.77
C ALA A 96 1.93 -8.71 -7.00
N ASP A 97 1.92 -10.01 -7.30
CA ASP A 97 0.69 -10.79 -7.49
C ASP A 97 -0.06 -11.04 -6.17
N LYS A 98 0.66 -11.32 -5.07
CA LYS A 98 0.07 -11.45 -3.72
C LYS A 98 -0.47 -10.10 -3.22
N LEU A 99 0.29 -9.01 -3.41
CA LEU A 99 -0.12 -7.66 -3.03
C LEU A 99 -1.40 -7.24 -3.76
N PHE A 100 -1.43 -7.44 -5.09
CA PHE A 100 -2.61 -7.17 -5.90
C PHE A 100 -3.82 -7.98 -5.42
N LYS A 101 -3.67 -9.28 -5.22
CA LYS A 101 -4.76 -10.20 -4.87
C LYS A 101 -5.29 -10.04 -3.44
N TYR A 102 -4.41 -9.82 -2.45
CA TYR A 102 -4.79 -9.91 -1.03
C TYR A 102 -4.97 -8.54 -0.35
N ILE A 103 -4.47 -7.45 -0.93
CA ILE A 103 -4.68 -6.08 -0.42
C ILE A 103 -5.40 -5.23 -1.47
N ILE A 104 -4.82 -5.05 -2.66
CA ILE A 104 -5.28 -3.98 -3.58
C ILE A 104 -6.66 -4.26 -4.16
N SER A 105 -6.92 -5.45 -4.72
CA SER A 105 -8.23 -5.77 -5.32
C SER A 105 -9.37 -5.72 -4.30
N PRO A 106 -9.27 -6.37 -3.12
CA PRO A 106 -10.32 -6.29 -2.09
C PRO A 106 -10.63 -4.85 -1.63
N VAL A 107 -9.58 -4.03 -1.42
CA VAL A 107 -9.74 -2.62 -1.07
C VAL A 107 -10.45 -1.84 -2.17
N CYS A 108 -9.96 -1.92 -3.41
CA CYS A 108 -10.57 -1.25 -4.56
C CYS A 108 -12.04 -1.65 -4.72
N GLU A 109 -12.34 -2.94 -4.68
CA GLU A 109 -13.70 -3.46 -4.83
C GLU A 109 -14.63 -2.94 -3.71
N SER A 110 -14.17 -2.90 -2.46
CA SER A 110 -14.92 -2.33 -1.33
C SER A 110 -15.18 -0.82 -1.46
N CYS A 111 -14.26 -0.08 -2.08
CA CYS A 111 -14.33 1.37 -2.28
C CYS A 111 -15.08 1.79 -3.56
N GLY A 112 -15.59 0.84 -4.35
CA GLY A 112 -16.23 1.13 -5.64
C GLY A 112 -15.25 1.43 -6.78
N PHE A 113 -14.13 0.69 -6.85
CA PHE A 113 -13.11 0.80 -7.89
C PHE A 113 -12.85 -0.53 -8.60
N GLU A 114 -12.67 -0.47 -9.93
CA GLU A 114 -12.08 -1.55 -10.74
C GLU A 114 -10.54 -1.49 -10.60
N PRO A 115 -9.88 -2.50 -10.00
CA PRO A 115 -8.43 -2.59 -9.97
C PRO A 115 -7.88 -3.07 -11.32
N VAL A 116 -7.15 -2.23 -12.04
CA VAL A 116 -6.62 -2.54 -13.38
C VAL A 116 -5.08 -2.56 -13.34
N ARG A 117 -4.46 -3.69 -13.71
CA ARG A 117 -3.00 -3.83 -13.84
C ARG A 117 -2.63 -4.07 -15.31
N VAL A 118 -1.55 -3.45 -15.80
CA VAL A 118 -1.26 -3.43 -17.26
C VAL A 118 -1.09 -4.81 -17.88
N ASP A 119 -0.50 -5.76 -17.16
CA ASP A 119 -0.26 -7.13 -17.63
C ASP A 119 -1.53 -8.01 -17.66
N GLN A 120 -2.67 -7.47 -17.25
CA GLN A 120 -3.99 -8.09 -17.40
C GLN A 120 -4.75 -7.53 -18.62
N ILE A 121 -4.22 -6.49 -19.29
CA ILE A 121 -4.86 -5.83 -20.44
C ILE A 121 -4.41 -6.50 -21.75
N ASN A 122 -5.31 -7.25 -22.38
CA ASN A 122 -5.10 -7.79 -23.73
C ASN A 122 -5.50 -6.77 -24.80
N ASP A 123 -4.62 -5.79 -25.06
CA ASP A 123 -4.80 -4.80 -26.14
C ASP A 123 -3.84 -5.03 -27.33
N SER A 124 -4.15 -4.42 -28.48
CA SER A 124 -3.30 -4.42 -29.67
C SER A 124 -2.32 -3.25 -29.75
N ASP A 125 -2.55 -2.21 -28.93
CA ASP A 125 -1.70 -1.01 -28.90
C ASP A 125 -0.42 -1.22 -28.06
N SER A 126 0.52 -0.28 -28.18
CA SER A 126 1.79 -0.36 -27.43
C SER A 126 1.54 -0.32 -25.92
N ILE A 127 2.12 -1.27 -25.17
CA ILE A 127 2.06 -1.35 -23.71
C ILE A 127 2.39 0.01 -23.05
N THR A 128 3.39 0.73 -23.58
CA THR A 128 3.78 2.07 -23.09
C THR A 128 2.65 3.10 -23.26
N GLN A 129 1.91 3.06 -24.37
CA GLN A 129 0.78 3.96 -24.60
C GLN A 129 -0.39 3.60 -23.67
N THR A 130 -0.69 2.30 -23.50
CA THR A 130 -1.71 1.81 -22.57
C THR A 130 -1.42 2.23 -21.13
N ILE A 131 -0.16 2.19 -20.70
CA ILE A 131 0.28 2.70 -19.38
C ILE A 131 0.03 4.21 -19.27
N ILE A 132 0.51 5.01 -20.23
CA ILE A 132 0.33 6.46 -20.24
C ILE A 132 -1.16 6.84 -20.19
N ASP A 133 -1.98 6.21 -21.03
CA ASP A 133 -3.41 6.49 -21.09
C ASP A 133 -4.12 6.09 -19.80
N LYS A 134 -3.71 5.01 -19.13
CA LYS A 134 -4.24 4.64 -17.80
C LYS A 134 -3.77 5.60 -16.69
N LEU A 135 -2.52 6.05 -16.69
CA LEU A 135 -2.01 7.05 -15.73
C LEU A 135 -2.73 8.41 -15.88
N LEU A 136 -3.12 8.79 -17.10
CA LEU A 136 -3.91 10.01 -17.36
C LEU A 136 -5.41 9.83 -17.05
N SER A 137 -6.02 8.74 -17.51
CA SER A 137 -7.48 8.54 -17.45
C SER A 137 -7.98 8.14 -16.07
N SER A 138 -7.29 7.23 -15.38
CA SER A 138 -7.82 6.57 -14.18
C SER A 138 -8.04 7.56 -13.02
N GLU A 139 -9.14 7.38 -12.29
CA GLU A 139 -9.50 8.20 -11.14
C GLU A 139 -8.45 8.09 -10.03
N LEU A 140 -8.03 6.87 -9.70
CA LEU A 140 -7.01 6.57 -8.69
C LEU A 140 -5.81 5.84 -9.33
N VAL A 141 -4.63 6.02 -8.74
CA VAL A 141 -3.47 5.14 -8.96
C VAL A 141 -2.97 4.61 -7.63
N ILE A 142 -2.63 3.33 -7.58
CA ILE A 142 -1.90 2.71 -6.45
C ILE A 142 -0.56 2.19 -7.00
N ALA A 143 0.55 2.62 -6.41
CA ALA A 143 1.90 2.29 -6.86
C ALA A 143 2.68 1.50 -5.80
N ASP A 144 3.07 0.27 -6.11
CA ASP A 144 3.99 -0.55 -5.31
C ASP A 144 5.44 -0.18 -5.62
N ILE A 145 6.04 0.69 -4.79
CA ILE A 145 7.41 1.19 -4.98
C ILE A 145 8.49 0.27 -4.39
N SER A 146 8.11 -0.94 -3.98
CA SER A 146 9.01 -1.94 -3.37
C SER A 146 10.10 -2.42 -4.33
N GLY A 147 11.27 -2.75 -3.80
CA GLY A 147 12.44 -3.16 -4.58
C GLY A 147 12.97 -2.09 -5.54
N HIS A 148 12.59 -0.83 -5.34
CA HIS A 148 13.08 0.37 -6.05
C HIS A 148 12.98 0.32 -7.58
N ASN A 149 11.93 -0.32 -8.12
CA ASN A 149 11.77 -0.51 -9.57
C ASN A 149 11.78 0.83 -10.35
N PRO A 150 12.73 1.07 -11.28
CA PRO A 150 12.84 2.36 -11.98
C PRO A 150 11.63 2.72 -12.85
N ASN A 151 10.94 1.73 -13.42
CA ASN A 151 9.76 1.97 -14.26
C ASN A 151 8.59 2.44 -13.40
N VAL A 152 8.41 1.85 -12.21
CA VAL A 152 7.40 2.29 -11.23
C VAL A 152 7.66 3.74 -10.81
N PHE A 153 8.91 4.13 -10.54
CA PHE A 153 9.23 5.53 -10.22
C PHE A 153 8.97 6.50 -11.39
N PHE A 154 9.23 6.07 -12.63
CA PHE A 154 8.88 6.85 -13.82
C PHE A 154 7.36 7.04 -13.97
N GLU A 155 6.57 5.97 -13.83
CA GLU A 155 5.11 5.99 -13.92
C GLU A 155 4.47 6.80 -12.77
N MET A 156 4.99 6.67 -11.55
CA MET A 156 4.63 7.49 -10.38
C MET A 156 4.94 8.98 -10.63
N GLY A 157 6.12 9.30 -11.18
CA GLY A 157 6.50 10.67 -11.55
C GLY A 157 5.61 11.26 -12.64
N TYR A 158 5.25 10.45 -13.65
CA TYR A 158 4.32 10.85 -14.70
C TYR A 158 2.90 11.11 -14.15
N ARG A 159 2.39 10.24 -13.27
CA ARG A 159 1.11 10.43 -12.58
C ARG A 159 1.11 11.68 -11.69
N LYS A 160 2.24 12.01 -11.06
CA LYS A 160 2.38 13.21 -10.19
C LYS A 160 2.18 14.53 -10.95
N CYS A 161 2.32 14.54 -12.27
CA CYS A 161 1.98 15.66 -13.14
C CYS A 161 0.47 15.80 -13.44
N THR A 162 -0.38 14.95 -12.86
CA THR A 162 -1.85 15.06 -12.93
C THR A 162 -2.42 15.44 -11.57
N ASP A 163 -3.44 16.31 -11.54
CA ASP A 163 -4.16 16.71 -10.31
C ASP A 163 -5.12 15.62 -9.80
N LYS A 164 -4.74 14.34 -9.92
CA LYS A 164 -5.54 13.16 -9.53
C LYS A 164 -4.81 12.32 -8.49
N PRO A 165 -5.51 11.69 -7.53
CA PRO A 165 -4.88 11.02 -6.41
C PRO A 165 -3.98 9.84 -6.82
N ILE A 166 -2.92 9.65 -6.04
CA ILE A 166 -2.03 8.49 -6.08
C ILE A 166 -1.73 8.07 -4.64
N ILE A 167 -1.70 6.76 -4.39
CA ILE A 167 -1.25 6.15 -3.13
C ILE A 167 0.03 5.35 -3.40
N HIS A 168 1.01 5.44 -2.51
CA HIS A 168 2.23 4.63 -2.58
C HIS A 168 2.19 3.49 -1.55
N LEU A 169 2.62 2.30 -1.94
CA LEU A 169 2.80 1.12 -1.09
C LEU A 169 4.27 0.70 -1.10
N LYS A 170 4.80 0.22 0.04
CA LYS A 170 6.12 -0.43 0.11
C LYS A 170 6.12 -1.63 1.06
N LYS A 171 6.96 -2.62 0.79
CA LYS A 171 7.21 -3.75 1.70
C LYS A 171 7.77 -3.23 3.04
N LYS A 172 7.27 -3.78 4.14
CA LYS A 172 7.61 -3.39 5.52
C LYS A 172 9.12 -3.45 5.75
N GLY A 173 9.69 -2.37 6.31
CA GLY A 173 11.14 -2.26 6.54
C GLY A 173 12.02 -1.87 5.35
N GLU A 174 11.49 -1.75 4.12
CA GLU A 174 12.27 -1.17 3.01
C GLU A 174 12.43 0.35 3.19
N THR A 175 13.63 0.89 2.98
CA THR A 175 13.86 2.34 2.88
C THR A 175 13.45 2.85 1.49
N ILE A 176 13.15 4.14 1.35
CA ILE A 176 12.80 4.75 0.04
C ILE A 176 13.67 5.99 -0.23
N PRO A 177 13.91 6.35 -1.51
CA PRO A 177 14.72 7.52 -1.86
C PRO A 177 14.18 8.81 -1.23
N PHE A 178 15.08 9.70 -0.83
CA PHE A 178 14.74 10.90 -0.03
C PHE A 178 13.64 11.75 -0.67
N ASP A 179 13.70 11.97 -1.99
CA ASP A 179 12.72 12.77 -2.73
C ASP A 179 11.31 12.16 -2.67
N VAL A 180 11.21 10.83 -2.67
CA VAL A 180 9.94 10.07 -2.56
C VAL A 180 9.46 9.99 -1.11
N ASN A 181 10.38 9.97 -0.14
CA ASN A 181 10.09 9.90 1.30
C ASN A 181 9.33 11.11 1.85
N THR A 182 9.19 12.17 1.06
CA THR A 182 8.31 13.32 1.35
C THR A 182 6.81 12.99 1.17
N VAL A 183 6.47 11.89 0.49
CA VAL A 183 5.10 11.45 0.23
C VAL A 183 4.75 10.24 1.10
N ARG A 184 3.61 10.34 1.80
CA ARG A 184 3.07 9.28 2.64
C ARG A 184 2.97 7.96 1.86
N THR A 185 3.70 6.96 2.33
CA THR A 185 3.74 5.61 1.75
C THR A 185 3.27 4.61 2.80
N PHE A 186 2.36 3.72 2.46
CA PHE A 186 1.86 2.69 3.37
C PHE A 186 2.80 1.49 3.36
N GLU A 187 3.15 0.99 4.55
CA GLU A 187 3.90 -0.27 4.68
C GLU A 187 2.94 -1.47 4.67
N TYR A 188 3.37 -2.56 4.02
CA TYR A 188 2.66 -3.83 4.04
C TYR A 188 3.61 -4.99 4.31
N ASP A 189 3.12 -6.01 5.02
CA ASP A 189 3.81 -7.28 5.21
C ASP A 189 2.87 -8.44 4.87
N LEU A 190 3.15 -9.14 3.77
CA LEU A 190 2.34 -10.25 3.29
C LEU A 190 2.54 -11.56 4.09
N THR A 191 3.38 -11.53 5.14
CA THR A 191 3.58 -12.65 6.08
C THR A 191 2.80 -12.48 7.39
N ASP A 192 2.33 -11.26 7.66
CA ASP A 192 1.61 -10.84 8.87
C ASP A 192 0.14 -10.54 8.51
N LEU A 193 -0.77 -11.45 8.84
CA LEU A 193 -2.18 -11.34 8.48
C LEU A 193 -2.91 -10.19 9.19
N ASP A 194 -2.46 -9.81 10.40
CA ASP A 194 -3.04 -8.69 11.13
C ASP A 194 -2.61 -7.36 10.47
N ASN A 195 -1.34 -7.25 10.04
CA ASN A 195 -0.88 -6.11 9.25
C ASN A 195 -1.53 -6.04 7.85
N VAL A 196 -1.79 -7.17 7.19
CA VAL A 196 -2.57 -7.19 5.93
C VAL A 196 -3.94 -6.53 6.13
N GLU A 197 -4.67 -6.87 7.21
CA GLU A 197 -5.99 -6.33 7.47
C GLU A 197 -5.97 -4.86 7.93
N GLU A 198 -4.98 -4.49 8.75
CA GLU A 198 -4.71 -3.10 9.13
C GLU A 198 -4.44 -2.22 7.90
N THR A 199 -3.59 -2.69 6.99
CA THR A 199 -3.24 -1.98 5.75
C THR A 199 -4.43 -1.82 4.82
N LYS A 200 -5.28 -2.85 4.64
CA LYS A 200 -6.54 -2.69 3.88
C LYS A 200 -7.39 -1.56 4.43
N LYS A 201 -7.71 -1.62 5.73
CA LYS A 201 -8.58 -0.66 6.43
C LYS A 201 -8.05 0.78 6.34
N ARG A 202 -6.73 0.97 6.44
CA ARG A 202 -6.08 2.28 6.29
C ARG A 202 -6.12 2.79 4.85
N LEU A 203 -6.03 1.90 3.85
CA LEU A 203 -6.21 2.25 2.44
C LEU A 203 -7.67 2.59 2.12
N GLU A 204 -8.64 1.82 2.61
CA GLU A 204 -10.08 2.10 2.48
C GLU A 204 -10.45 3.49 3.02
N GLN A 205 -9.99 3.79 4.24
CA GLN A 205 -10.15 5.11 4.86
C GLN A 205 -9.52 6.22 4.02
N THR A 206 -8.33 5.98 3.44
CA THR A 206 -7.61 6.96 2.61
C THR A 206 -8.31 7.19 1.27
N ILE A 207 -8.80 6.15 0.60
CA ILE A 207 -9.56 6.28 -0.64
C ILE A 207 -10.88 7.04 -0.38
N GLY A 208 -11.48 6.84 0.80
CA GLY A 208 -12.67 7.55 1.25
C GLY A 208 -12.50 9.06 1.51
N THR A 209 -11.27 9.62 1.61
CA THR A 209 -11.09 11.07 1.79
C THR A 209 -11.09 11.87 0.49
N PHE A 210 -10.83 11.22 -0.66
CA PHE A 210 -10.72 11.89 -1.95
C PHE A 210 -12.10 12.20 -2.56
N SER A 211 -12.35 13.45 -2.97
CA SER A 211 -13.44 13.71 -3.93
C SER A 211 -13.06 13.17 -5.31
N PHE A 212 -14.01 12.47 -5.92
CA PHE A 212 -13.96 11.99 -7.30
C PHE A 212 -15.17 12.52 -8.09
N GLU A 213 -15.60 13.76 -7.79
CA GLU A 213 -16.74 14.38 -8.45
C GLU A 213 -16.46 14.62 -9.94
N ASN A 214 -17.42 14.23 -10.78
CA ASN A 214 -17.35 14.44 -12.23
C ASN A 214 -17.40 15.94 -12.53
N LYS A 215 -16.39 16.46 -13.26
CA LYS A 215 -16.36 17.84 -13.79
C LYS A 215 -17.35 18.06 -14.95
N THR A 216 -18.63 17.77 -14.71
CA THR A 216 -19.76 18.15 -15.55
C THR A 216 -20.42 19.40 -14.97
N ASN A 217 -20.36 20.52 -15.71
CA ASN A 217 -20.89 21.85 -15.36
C ASN A 217 -20.01 22.77 -14.49
N ALA A 218 -18.72 22.91 -14.82
CA ALA A 218 -17.84 23.94 -14.23
C ALA A 218 -17.95 25.30 -14.97
N LEU A 219 -19.04 26.03 -14.72
CA LEU A 219 -19.15 27.49 -14.95
C LEU A 219 -19.96 28.10 -13.80
N GLY A 220 -19.28 28.43 -12.68
CA GLY A 220 -19.88 29.18 -11.56
C GLY A 220 -19.84 28.55 -10.16
N GLN A 221 -18.97 27.58 -9.87
CA GLN A 221 -18.88 26.92 -8.55
C GLN A 221 -17.47 26.92 -7.92
N ASP A 222 -16.62 27.88 -8.27
CA ASP A 222 -15.21 27.85 -7.89
C ASP A 222 -14.97 28.13 -6.40
N GLU A 223 -15.82 28.90 -5.70
CA GLU A 223 -15.65 29.14 -4.25
C GLU A 223 -16.06 27.95 -3.37
N GLU A 224 -17.13 27.26 -3.73
CA GLU A 224 -17.72 26.21 -2.88
C GLU A 224 -16.93 24.89 -3.02
N ASN A 225 -16.49 24.57 -4.24
CA ASN A 225 -15.53 23.49 -4.47
C ASN A 225 -14.19 23.74 -3.75
N ASN A 226 -13.67 24.98 -3.75
CA ASN A 226 -12.43 25.28 -3.01
C ASN A 226 -12.60 25.10 -1.50
N LYS A 227 -13.76 25.43 -0.92
CA LYS A 227 -14.05 25.12 0.49
C LYS A 227 -14.09 23.60 0.74
N GLN A 228 -14.74 22.82 -0.13
CA GLN A 228 -14.84 21.37 0.02
C GLN A 228 -13.46 20.69 -0.09
N LEU A 229 -12.64 21.09 -1.09
CA LEU A 229 -11.25 20.63 -1.24
C LEU A 229 -10.37 21.02 -0.05
N PHE A 230 -10.57 22.21 0.53
CA PHE A 230 -9.86 22.67 1.73
C PHE A 230 -10.27 21.88 2.98
N PHE A 231 -11.54 21.55 3.16
CA PHE A 231 -11.97 20.64 4.24
C PHE A 231 -11.43 19.22 4.06
N GLN A 232 -11.37 18.69 2.83
CA GLN A 232 -10.75 17.39 2.56
C GLN A 232 -9.24 17.37 2.82
N SER A 233 -8.52 18.46 2.49
CA SER A 233 -7.09 18.56 2.80
C SER A 233 -6.84 18.67 4.31
N ILE A 234 -7.69 19.40 5.06
CA ILE A 234 -7.67 19.42 6.53
C ILE A 234 -7.93 18.02 7.12
N LEU A 235 -8.98 17.32 6.69
CA LEU A 235 -9.29 15.97 7.19
C LEU A 235 -8.14 14.99 6.93
N THR A 236 -7.54 15.07 5.73
CA THR A 236 -6.35 14.28 5.39
C THR A 236 -5.17 14.63 6.32
N MET A 237 -4.96 15.91 6.64
CA MET A 237 -3.92 16.36 7.57
C MET A 237 -4.17 15.89 9.01
N LEU A 238 -5.44 15.84 9.45
CA LEU A 238 -5.81 15.34 10.78
C LEU A 238 -5.55 13.83 10.90
N TYR A 239 -5.89 13.03 9.88
CA TYR A 239 -5.53 11.61 9.85
C TYR A 239 -4.01 11.39 9.77
N GLN A 240 -3.26 12.22 9.02
CA GLN A 240 -1.80 12.18 9.02
C GLN A 240 -1.22 12.38 10.43
N ILE A 241 -1.73 13.38 11.17
CA ILE A 241 -1.32 13.67 12.56
C ILE A 241 -1.70 12.52 13.49
N GLN A 242 -2.91 11.96 13.39
CA GLN A 242 -3.38 10.87 14.23
C GLN A 242 -2.54 9.60 14.08
N ASP A 243 -2.20 9.22 12.85
CA ASP A 243 -1.32 8.08 12.59
C ASP A 243 0.09 8.32 13.13
N SER A 244 0.68 9.52 12.93
CA SER A 244 2.02 9.82 13.47
C SER A 244 2.05 9.87 15.00
N ILE A 245 0.96 10.27 15.67
CA ILE A 245 0.81 10.15 17.13
C ILE A 245 0.74 8.67 17.55
N THR A 246 0.09 7.83 16.74
CA THR A 246 -0.03 6.38 17.01
C THR A 246 1.33 5.68 16.85
N GLU A 247 2.06 5.97 15.79
CA GLU A 247 3.42 5.47 15.54
C GLU A 247 4.40 5.93 16.63
N LEU A 248 4.37 7.20 17.02
CA LEU A 248 5.18 7.73 18.13
C LEU A 248 4.87 7.01 19.45
N LYS A 249 3.60 6.67 19.72
CA LYS A 249 3.21 5.92 20.92
C LYS A 249 3.77 4.50 20.92
N GLU A 250 3.81 3.82 19.77
CA GLU A 250 4.45 2.51 19.65
C GLU A 250 5.98 2.60 19.81
N GLN A 251 6.62 3.60 19.21
CA GLN A 251 8.05 3.84 19.37
C GLN A 251 8.43 4.12 20.84
N ILE A 252 7.61 4.86 21.58
CA ILE A 252 7.78 5.08 23.03
C ILE A 252 7.65 3.75 23.79
N ASN A 253 6.55 3.02 23.62
CA ASN A 253 6.33 1.73 24.31
C ASN A 253 7.47 0.74 24.06
N LYS A 254 7.96 0.66 22.81
CA LYS A 254 9.10 -0.19 22.43
C LYS A 254 10.38 0.27 23.12
N LYS A 255 10.69 1.56 23.09
CA LYS A 255 11.90 2.13 23.70
C LYS A 255 11.91 2.00 25.22
N ASP A 256 10.77 2.15 25.88
CA ASP A 256 10.63 1.90 27.32
C ASP A 256 10.88 0.42 27.64
N THR A 257 10.34 -0.49 26.82
CA THR A 257 10.57 -1.95 26.95
C THR A 257 12.05 -2.31 26.76
N GLU A 258 12.70 -1.78 25.72
CA GLU A 258 14.14 -1.97 25.46
C GLU A 258 15.01 -1.38 26.58
N THR A 259 14.61 -0.22 27.14
CA THR A 259 15.32 0.41 28.27
C THR A 259 15.18 -0.40 29.56
N ILE A 260 13.98 -0.92 29.85
CA ILE A 260 13.74 -1.83 30.98
C ILE A 260 14.55 -3.12 30.82
N GLN A 261 14.58 -3.71 29.62
CA GLN A 261 15.41 -4.88 29.32
C GLN A 261 16.91 -4.60 29.51
N ALA A 262 17.42 -3.47 28.99
CA ALA A 262 18.83 -3.09 29.13
C ALA A 262 19.23 -2.84 30.60
N ILE A 263 18.36 -2.19 31.38
CA ILE A 263 18.58 -2.01 32.83
C ILE A 263 18.56 -3.37 33.53
N MET A 264 17.54 -4.20 33.30
CA MET A 264 17.40 -5.52 33.92
C MET A 264 18.59 -6.44 33.60
N GLN A 265 19.05 -6.46 32.35
CA GLN A 265 20.20 -7.24 31.89
C GLN A 265 21.52 -6.72 32.47
N THR A 266 21.67 -5.40 32.63
CA THR A 266 22.83 -4.79 33.31
C THR A 266 22.83 -5.12 34.80
N SER A 267 21.68 -5.06 35.47
CA SER A 267 21.53 -5.47 36.87
C SER A 267 21.81 -6.95 37.09
N LEU A 268 21.33 -7.84 36.20
CA LEU A 268 21.61 -9.28 36.25
C LEU A 268 23.10 -9.58 36.06
N ASN A 269 23.75 -8.96 35.08
CA ASN A 269 25.19 -9.11 34.84
C ASN A 269 26.05 -8.60 36.02
N ASN A 270 25.58 -7.61 36.77
CA ASN A 270 26.22 -7.14 37.99
C ASN A 270 25.94 -8.05 39.19
N ALA A 271 24.75 -8.64 39.28
CA ALA A 271 24.36 -9.56 40.35
C ALA A 271 25.04 -10.93 40.25
N GLN A 272 25.38 -11.40 39.04
CA GLN A 272 26.04 -12.70 38.83
C GLN A 272 27.55 -12.73 39.16
N LYS A 273 28.11 -11.66 39.75
CA LYS A 273 29.47 -11.65 40.31
C LYS A 273 29.49 -11.99 41.79
N GLU A 274 29.08 -13.21 42.13
CA GLU A 274 29.51 -13.83 43.39
C GLU A 274 31.01 -14.16 43.27
N GLU A 275 31.88 -13.29 43.78
CA GLU A 275 33.28 -13.66 44.01
C GLU A 275 33.30 -14.82 45.01
N SER A 276 33.92 -15.96 44.62
CA SER A 276 33.96 -17.14 45.48
C SER A 276 34.64 -16.83 46.82
N THR A 277 34.27 -17.57 47.87
CA THR A 277 34.81 -17.40 49.23
C THR A 277 36.34 -17.33 49.25
N ASP A 278 36.98 -18.12 48.41
CA ASP A 278 38.43 -18.23 48.31
C ASP A 278 39.05 -16.98 47.67
N VAL A 279 38.41 -16.42 46.63
CA VAL A 279 38.79 -15.15 46.02
C VAL A 279 38.63 -13.99 47.01
N VAL A 280 37.50 -13.93 47.72
CA VAL A 280 37.26 -12.91 48.76
C VAL A 280 38.31 -13.01 49.87
N MET A 281 38.55 -14.21 50.39
CA MET A 281 39.54 -14.45 51.45
C MET A 281 40.96 -14.11 50.99
N MET A 282 41.36 -14.51 49.77
CA MET A 282 42.66 -14.20 49.20
C MET A 282 42.85 -12.69 49.01
N LYS A 283 41.81 -11.99 48.54
CA LYS A 283 41.76 -10.53 48.33
C LYS A 283 41.83 -9.75 49.66
N THR A 284 41.31 -10.30 50.76
CA THR A 284 41.45 -9.74 52.12
C THR A 284 42.84 -10.01 52.74
N LEU A 285 43.42 -11.20 52.54
CA LEU A 285 44.68 -11.60 53.20
C LEU A 285 45.95 -11.17 52.46
N LEU A 286 45.94 -11.11 51.12
CA LEU A 286 47.10 -10.70 50.31
C LEU A 286 47.73 -9.36 50.75
N PRO A 287 46.95 -8.28 51.00
CA PRO A 287 47.53 -6.98 51.38
C PRO A 287 48.36 -7.03 52.67
N GLU A 288 47.95 -7.80 53.69
CA GLU A 288 48.68 -7.91 54.94
C GLU A 288 49.86 -8.88 54.86
N LEU A 289 49.76 -9.94 54.06
CA LEU A 289 50.89 -10.84 53.77
C LEU A 289 52.01 -10.10 53.00
N ILE A 290 51.66 -9.18 52.11
CA ILE A 290 52.62 -8.32 51.39
C ILE A 290 53.26 -7.29 52.33
N LYS A 291 52.50 -6.67 53.24
CA LYS A 291 53.03 -5.73 54.25
C LYS A 291 53.95 -6.41 55.27
N ASN A 292 53.68 -7.68 55.60
CA ASN A 292 54.40 -8.41 56.65
C ASN A 292 55.05 -9.71 56.11
N PRO A 293 56.15 -9.60 55.32
CA PRO A 293 56.77 -10.75 54.68
C PRO A 293 57.33 -11.81 55.65
N LYS A 294 57.62 -11.43 56.91
CA LYS A 294 57.97 -12.40 57.97
C LYS A 294 56.79 -13.31 58.32
N LEU A 295 55.58 -12.78 58.33
CA LEU A 295 54.36 -13.54 58.64
C LEU A 295 54.03 -14.51 57.48
N PHE A 296 54.26 -14.09 56.23
CA PHE A 296 54.22 -14.98 55.06
C PHE A 296 55.27 -16.10 55.11
N GLN A 297 56.52 -15.80 55.47
CA GLN A 297 57.57 -16.80 55.66
C GLN A 297 57.23 -17.82 56.76
N ASN A 298 56.70 -17.36 57.90
CA ASN A 298 56.25 -18.24 58.97
C ASN A 298 55.09 -19.16 58.53
N LEU A 299 54.16 -18.64 57.72
CA LEU A 299 53.05 -19.42 57.14
C LEU A 299 53.56 -20.51 56.19
N MET A 300 54.51 -20.18 55.32
CA MET A 300 55.16 -21.16 54.43
C MET A 300 55.91 -22.24 55.23
N GLN A 301 56.68 -21.86 56.25
CA GLN A 301 57.34 -22.84 57.13
C GLN A 301 56.34 -23.74 57.86
N PHE A 302 55.19 -23.22 58.31
CA PHE A 302 54.14 -24.04 58.91
C PHE A 302 53.55 -25.04 57.90
N ALA A 303 53.28 -24.60 56.66
CA ALA A 303 52.78 -25.47 55.60
C ALA A 303 53.78 -26.58 55.22
N GLU A 304 55.08 -26.26 55.16
CA GLU A 304 56.16 -27.24 54.95
C GLU A 304 56.32 -28.20 56.14
N MET A 305 56.10 -27.74 57.37
CA MET A 305 56.11 -28.60 58.56
C MET A 305 54.92 -29.57 58.58
N THR A 306 53.74 -29.15 58.12
CA THR A 306 52.55 -30.03 58.03
C THR A 306 52.60 -30.99 56.84
N ASN A 307 53.26 -30.63 55.74
CA ASN A 307 53.40 -31.49 54.55
C ASN A 307 54.59 -32.47 54.60
N LYS A 308 55.38 -32.50 55.68
CA LYS A 308 56.38 -33.57 55.86
C LYS A 308 55.69 -34.91 56.15
N PRO A 309 55.84 -35.94 55.30
CA PRO A 309 55.31 -37.25 55.61
C PRO A 309 56.00 -37.81 56.87
N LYS A 310 55.22 -38.26 57.85
CA LYS A 310 55.75 -38.97 59.01
C LYS A 310 56.49 -40.22 58.53
N LYS A 311 57.77 -40.34 58.87
CA LYS A 311 58.54 -41.58 58.69
C LYS A 311 58.36 -42.43 59.94
N GLN A 312 57.87 -43.66 59.70
CA GLN A 312 57.49 -44.67 60.70
C GLN A 312 56.22 -44.30 61.48
#